data_AF-A0A4R2NMU9-F1
#
_entry.id   AF-A0A4R2NMU9-F1
#
_cell.length_a   1.000
_cell.length_b   1.000
_cell.length_c   1.000
_cell.angle_alpha   90.00
_cell.angle_beta   90.00
_cell.angle_gamma   90.00
#
_symmetry.space_group_name_H-M   'P 1'
#
loop_
_entity.id
_entity.type
_entity.pdbx_description
1 polymer ?
#
loop_
_entity_poly.entity_id
_entity_poly.type
_entity_poly.pdbx_seq_one_letter_code
_entity_poly.pdbx_strand_id
1 'polypeptide(L)'
;MEKLKVNVVIAGRTYPLIVKDALEEEGMRKAAKQINNLILNFEQNYAVADKQDVLAMCALQYASKMEINSIKASEEATEVLNKINDLTNLLDNHLK
;
A
#
# COMPACT_ATOMS: atom_id res chain seq x y z
N MET A 1 -26.92 1.08 -6.22
CA MET A 1 -25.53 0.70 -6.57
C MET A 1 -25.50 -0.80 -6.72
N GLU A 2 -25.22 -1.28 -7.92
CA GLU A 2 -25.29 -2.69 -8.28
C GLU A 2 -23.99 -3.37 -7.87
N LYS A 3 -24.09 -4.37 -6.99
CA LYS A 3 -22.92 -5.11 -6.49
C LYS A 3 -22.42 -6.05 -7.59
N LEU A 4 -21.17 -5.90 -8.00
CA LEU A 4 -20.54 -6.71 -9.05
C LEU A 4 -19.87 -7.93 -8.43
N LYS A 5 -20.03 -9.10 -9.04
CA LYS A 5 -19.31 -10.33 -8.65
C LYS A 5 -18.05 -10.46 -9.50
N VAL A 6 -16.91 -10.67 -8.85
CA VAL A 6 -15.59 -10.74 -9.49
C VAL A 6 -14.85 -11.96 -8.96
N ASN A 7 -14.19 -12.69 -9.85
CA ASN A 7 -13.32 -13.80 -9.48
C ASN A 7 -11.87 -13.37 -9.58
N VAL A 8 -11.14 -13.43 -8.47
CA VAL A 8 -9.74 -13.00 -8.40
C VAL A 8 -8.85 -14.19 -8.08
N VAL A 9 -7.73 -14.32 -8.81
CA VAL A 9 -6.81 -15.45 -8.65
C VAL A 9 -5.58 -15.00 -7.87
N ILE A 10 -5.29 -15.67 -6.76
CA ILE A 10 -4.12 -15.43 -5.91
C ILE A 10 -3.44 -16.77 -5.61
N ALA A 11 -2.13 -16.88 -5.87
CA ALA A 11 -1.33 -18.10 -5.63
C ALA A 11 -1.92 -19.38 -6.28
N GLY A 12 -2.63 -19.24 -7.40
CA GLY A 12 -3.32 -20.34 -8.09
C GLY A 12 -4.69 -20.73 -7.49
N ARG A 13 -5.21 -19.97 -6.51
CA ARG A 13 -6.54 -20.15 -5.94
C ARG A 13 -7.48 -19.04 -6.40
N THR A 14 -8.71 -19.39 -6.78
CA THR A 14 -9.74 -18.44 -7.20
C THR A 14 -10.63 -18.06 -6.03
N TYR A 15 -10.76 -16.76 -5.79
CA TYR A 15 -11.59 -16.17 -4.75
C TYR A 15 -12.74 -15.39 -5.38
N PRO A 16 -14.01 -15.83 -5.20
CA PRO A 16 -15.17 -15.08 -5.62
C PRO A 16 -15.44 -13.95 -4.61
N LEU A 17 -15.48 -12.72 -5.09
CA LEU A 17 -15.65 -11.51 -4.29
C LEU A 17 -16.78 -10.65 -4.84
N ILE A 18 -17.35 -9.84 -3.96
CA ILE A 18 -18.42 -8.89 -4.30
C ILE A 18 -17.86 -7.49 -4.10
N VAL A 19 -17.84 -6.70 -5.17
CA VAL A 19 -17.36 -5.31 -5.17
C VAL A 19 -18.52 -4.35 -5.44
N LYS A 20 -18.37 -3.11 -5.02
CA LYS A 20 -19.41 -2.08 -5.04
C LYS A 20 -19.50 -1.35 -6.37
N ASP A 21 -18.36 -1.20 -7.05
CA ASP A 21 -18.24 -0.48 -8.32
C ASP A 21 -17.05 -1.00 -9.17
N ALA A 22 -16.91 -0.44 -10.37
CA ALA A 22 -15.85 -0.82 -11.31
C ALA A 22 -14.45 -0.39 -10.85
N LEU A 23 -14.34 0.68 -10.05
CA LEU A 23 -13.06 1.16 -9.53
C LEU A 23 -12.49 0.18 -8.50
N GLU A 24 -13.35 -0.33 -7.62
CA GLU A 24 -13.02 -1.36 -6.65
C GLU A 24 -12.63 -2.68 -7.34
N GLU A 25 -13.31 -3.06 -8.44
CA GLU A 25 -12.91 -4.22 -9.26
C GLU A 25 -11.49 -4.08 -9.83
N GLU A 26 -11.20 -2.94 -10.44
CA GLU A 26 -9.90 -2.68 -11.05
C GLU A 26 -8.79 -2.68 -9.98
N GLY A 27 -9.05 -2.05 -8.84
CA GLY A 27 -8.15 -2.03 -7.69
C GLY A 27 -7.87 -3.43 -7.15
N MET A 28 -8.93 -4.23 -6.96
CA MET A 28 -8.85 -5.64 -6.56
C MET A 28 -7.98 -6.46 -7.53
N ARG A 29 -8.20 -6.32 -8.84
CA ARG A 29 -7.47 -7.08 -9.86
C ARG A 29 -5.99 -6.67 -9.92
N LYS A 30 -5.70 -5.37 -9.81
CA LYS A 30 -4.33 -4.85 -9.73
C LYS A 30 -3.60 -5.36 -8.49
N ALA A 31 -4.25 -5.32 -7.33
CA ALA A 31 -3.67 -5.81 -6.07
C ALA A 31 -3.32 -7.31 -6.16
N ALA A 32 -4.24 -8.13 -6.68
CA ALA A 32 -3.98 -9.56 -6.85
C ALA A 32 -2.82 -9.86 -7.81
N LYS A 33 -2.71 -9.11 -8.92
CA LYS A 33 -1.57 -9.23 -9.84
C LYS A 33 -0.26 -8.90 -9.13
N GLN A 34 -0.22 -7.85 -8.32
CA GLN A 34 0.97 -7.47 -7.57
C GLN A 34 1.34 -8.52 -6.52
N ILE A 35 0.37 -9.07 -5.78
CA ILE A 35 0.59 -10.17 -4.83
C ILE A 35 1.19 -11.38 -5.55
N ASN A 36 0.62 -11.79 -6.68
CA ASN A 36 1.14 -12.94 -7.44
C ASN A 36 2.58 -12.71 -7.92
N ASN A 37 2.89 -11.51 -8.43
CA ASN A 37 4.27 -11.17 -8.82
C ASN A 37 5.22 -11.25 -7.62
N LEU A 38 4.77 -10.82 -6.44
CA LEU A 38 5.58 -10.83 -5.25
C LEU A 38 5.83 -12.26 -4.74
N ILE A 39 4.79 -13.11 -4.78
CA ILE A 39 4.90 -14.54 -4.49
C ILE A 39 5.95 -15.18 -5.41
N LEU A 40 5.87 -14.94 -6.72
CA LEU A 40 6.86 -15.46 -7.68
C LEU A 40 8.28 -15.00 -7.36
N ASN A 41 8.47 -13.73 -6.99
CA ASN A 41 9.77 -13.23 -6.57
C ASN A 41 10.27 -13.93 -5.31
N PHE A 42 9.41 -14.20 -4.33
CA PHE A 42 9.81 -14.91 -3.12
C PHE A 42 10.11 -16.38 -3.38
N GLU A 43 9.30 -17.07 -4.18
CA GLU A 43 9.54 -18.46 -4.59
C GLU A 43 10.85 -18.61 -5.40
N GLN A 44 11.23 -17.61 -6.19
CA GLN A 44 12.49 -17.61 -6.95
C GLN A 44 13.71 -17.29 -6.09
N ASN A 45 13.61 -16.32 -5.18
CA ASN A 45 14.75 -15.81 -4.42
C ASN A 45 14.97 -16.54 -3.09
N TYR A 46 13.96 -17.24 -2.59
CA TYR A 46 14.02 -17.95 -1.32
C TYR A 46 13.49 -19.37 -1.54
N ALA A 47 14.18 -20.36 -0.98
CA ALA A 47 13.74 -21.76 -0.99
C ALA A 47 12.54 -21.99 -0.02
N VAL A 48 11.55 -21.08 -0.05
CA VAL A 48 10.36 -21.16 0.77
C VAL A 48 9.41 -22.14 0.09
N ALA A 49 9.31 -23.34 0.66
CA ALA A 49 8.51 -24.41 0.10
C ALA A 49 7.00 -24.25 0.39
N ASP A 50 6.62 -23.50 1.43
CA ASP A 50 5.22 -23.32 1.80
C ASP A 50 4.63 -21.99 1.28
N LYS A 51 3.56 -22.11 0.50
CA LYS A 51 2.79 -20.98 -0.02
C LYS A 51 2.19 -20.11 1.08
N GLN A 52 1.94 -20.67 2.27
CA GLN A 52 1.43 -19.90 3.41
C GLN A 52 2.48 -18.92 3.95
N ASP A 53 3.73 -19.38 4.07
CA ASP A 53 4.84 -18.55 4.54
C ASP A 53 5.17 -17.44 3.53
N VAL A 54 5.13 -17.76 2.23
CA VAL A 54 5.30 -16.75 1.18
C VAL A 54 4.20 -15.68 1.25
N LEU A 55 2.95 -16.09 1.50
CA LEU A 55 1.85 -15.14 1.69
C LEU A 55 2.03 -14.28 2.95
N ALA A 56 2.57 -14.83 4.04
CA ALA A 56 2.89 -14.08 5.25
C ALA A 56 4.00 -13.05 4.99
N MET A 57 5.04 -13.40 4.23
CA MET A 57 6.09 -12.46 3.80
C MET A 57 5.53 -11.33 2.93
N CYS A 58 4.63 -11.66 1.99
CA CYS A 58 3.91 -10.65 1.21
C CYS A 58 3.12 -9.69 2.11
N ALA A 59 2.34 -10.21 3.06
CA ALA A 59 1.56 -9.41 3.98
C ALA A 59 2.43 -8.47 4.82
N LEU A 60 3.54 -8.99 5.36
CA LEU A 60 4.50 -8.18 6.12
C LEU A 60 5.11 -7.06 5.26
N GLN A 61 5.49 -7.34 4.03
CA GLN A 61 6.07 -6.33 3.16
C GLN A 61 5.08 -5.20 2.84
N TYR A 62 3.80 -5.53 2.59
CA TYR A 62 2.78 -4.52 2.36
C TYR A 62 2.47 -3.72 3.62
N ALA A 63 2.32 -4.37 4.78
CA ALA A 63 2.11 -3.70 6.06
C ALA A 63 3.29 -2.77 6.40
N SER A 64 4.52 -3.22 6.23
CA SER A 64 5.72 -2.42 6.45
C SER A 64 5.77 -1.20 5.52
N LYS A 65 5.44 -1.34 4.23
CA LYS A 65 5.35 -0.19 3.32
C LYS A 65 4.29 0.82 3.76
N MET A 66 3.15 0.37 4.25
CA MET A 66 2.09 1.23 4.76
C MET A 66 2.55 2.01 5.99
N GLU A 67 3.19 1.35 6.95
CA GLU A 67 3.73 1.99 8.15
C GLU A 67 4.88 2.96 7.84
N ILE A 68 5.79 2.61 6.92
CA ILE A 68 6.86 3.52 6.49
C ILE A 68 6.28 4.78 5.83
N ASN A 69 5.24 4.62 5.01
CA ASN A 69 4.59 5.77 4.37
C ASN A 69 3.85 6.65 5.38
N SER A 70 3.22 6.09 6.42
CA SER A 70 2.56 6.87 7.47
C SER A 70 3.58 7.69 8.29
N ILE A 71 4.73 7.09 8.63
CA ILE A 71 5.84 7.76 9.31
C ILE A 71 6.34 8.94 8.46
N LYS A 72 6.64 8.70 7.18
CA LYS A 72 7.11 9.74 6.26
C LYS A 72 6.12 10.89 6.10
N ALA A 73 4.82 10.60 5.98
CA ALA A 73 3.80 11.63 5.87
C ALA A 73 3.74 12.52 7.13
N SER A 74 3.96 11.94 8.32
CA SER A 74 4.04 12.69 9.57
C SER A 74 5.30 13.56 9.66
N GLU A 75 6.44 13.05 9.18
CA GLU A 75 7.69 13.80 9.10
C GLU A 75 7.56 14.98 8.13
N GLU A 76 7.05 14.74 6.93
CA GLU A 76 6.80 15.77 5.91
C GLU A 76 5.86 16.87 6.42
N ALA A 77 4.77 16.51 7.10
CA ALA A 77 3.84 17.48 7.67
C ALA A 77 4.52 18.37 8.73
N THR A 78 5.39 17.78 9.56
CA THR A 78 6.15 18.51 10.58
C THR A 78 7.17 19.45 9.94
N GLU A 79 7.87 18.99 8.91
CA GLU A 79 8.83 19.82 8.16
C GLU A 79 8.14 21.01 7.47
N VAL A 80 6.97 20.79 6.88
CA VAL A 80 6.16 21.86 6.27
C VAL A 80 5.73 22.88 7.32
N LEU A 81 5.25 22.44 8.48
CA LEU A 81 4.86 23.34 9.58
C LEU A 81 6.05 24.17 10.08
N ASN A 82 7.22 23.56 10.24
CA ASN A 82 8.44 24.26 10.63
C ASN A 82 8.81 25.34 9.61
N LYS A 83 8.80 25.02 8.31
CA LYS A 83 9.08 26.00 7.25
C LYS A 83 8.07 27.15 7.24
N ILE A 84 6.79 26.87 7.49
CA ILE A 84 5.77 27.92 7.61
C ILE A 84 6.07 28.83 8.81
N ASN A 85 6.39 28.26 9.97
CA ASN A 85 6.74 29.04 11.16
C ASN A 85 7.99 29.89 10.94
N ASP A 86 9.02 29.35 10.28
CA ASP A 86 10.23 30.10 9.93
C ASP A 86 9.92 31.28 9.01
N LEU A 87 9.06 31.07 8.01
CA LEU A 87 8.58 32.14 7.13
C LEU A 87 7.78 33.20 7.88
N THR A 88 6.90 32.80 8.81
CA THR A 88 6.15 33.74 9.65
C THR A 88 7.08 34.54 10.55
N ASN A 89 8.06 33.91 11.19
CA ASN A 89 9.05 34.60 12.01
C ASN A 89 9.89 35.60 11.21
N LEU A 90 10.25 35.28 9.97
CA LEU A 90 10.94 36.20 9.07
C LEU A 90 10.08 37.43 8.73
N LEU A 91 8.80 37.22 8.46
CA LEU A 91 7.83 38.29 8.21
C LEU A 91 7.65 39.19 9.44
N ASP A 92 7.46 38.59 10.62
CA ASP A 92 7.29 39.33 11.87
C ASP A 92 8.54 40.15 12.24
N ASN A 93 9.74 39.63 11.94
CA ASN A 93 10.99 40.36 12.11
C ASN A 93 11.16 41.51 11.12
N HIS A 94 10.60 41.41 9.92
CA HIS A 94 10.63 42.47 8.91
C HIS A 94 9.54 43.53 9.08
N LEU A 95 8.46 43.21 9.82
CA LEU A 95 7.34 44.11 10.11
C LEU A 95 7.46 44.84 11.46
N LYS A 96 8.50 44.54 12.24
CA LYS A 96 8.95 45.33 13.40
C LYS A 96 9.90 46.44 12.97
#